data_AF-A0A7Z9LC94-F1
#
_entry.id   AF-A0A7Z9LC94-F1
#
_cell.length_a   1.000
_cell.length_b   1.000
_cell.length_c   1.000
_cell.angle_alpha   90.00
_cell.angle_beta   90.00
_cell.angle_gamma   90.00
#
_symmetry.space_group_name_H-M   'P 1'
#
loop_
_entity.id
_entity.type
_entity.pdbx_description
1 polymer ?
#
loop_
_entity_poly.entity_id
_entity_poly.type
_entity_poly.pdbx_seq_one_letter_code
_entity_poly.pdbx_strand_id
1 'polypeptide(L)'
;MPIAPSFAVLLLLAGPVPAGEGILGADSSTEMKPYSEKIPGSALSIEWVPIPVGEEGYPSTVTIGSPAGEVGRLEDEGPTFRAQIEPFWMMKCEVTWDVFDLFRREYSLLQDLRIPGDEIETSPWIDAVSIPTPLWEQDSAPILQGLGTSGGFPVVDISQFAAMQFSKWLSLKTGKFLRLATEAEWEYAARAGTDTPWFFGDDAEDLEKFAWFFDNSAYDDPDAGYPGLGAGYRKVGTLLANPWGLHDIYGNVAEWVLDGYSENSYKKLEGKTLSW
;
A
#
# COMPACT_ATOMS: atom_id res chain seq x y z
N MET A 1 22.20 7.06 14.19
CA MET A 1 22.71 5.80 13.62
C MET A 1 21.66 5.38 12.61
N PRO A 2 21.95 5.32 11.30
CA PRO A 2 20.90 5.12 10.30
C PRO A 2 20.29 3.72 10.46
N ILE A 3 18.97 3.65 10.45
CA ILE A 3 18.23 2.39 10.56
C ILE A 3 18.36 1.65 9.22
N ALA A 4 18.69 0.36 9.29
CA ALA A 4 18.86 -0.52 8.13
C ALA A 4 17.47 -0.95 7.58
N PRO A 5 17.37 -1.68 6.45
CA PRO A 5 16.21 -1.60 5.57
C PRO A 5 14.89 -2.03 6.25
N SER A 6 13.94 -1.11 6.32
CA SER A 6 12.54 -1.44 6.63
C SER A 6 11.94 -2.21 5.46
N PHE A 7 11.43 -3.42 5.72
CA PHE A 7 10.68 -4.17 4.72
C PHE A 7 9.34 -3.50 4.47
N ALA A 8 9.19 -2.97 3.25
CA ALA A 8 7.99 -2.29 2.81
C ALA A 8 7.22 -3.09 1.75
N VAL A 9 5.90 -2.97 1.82
CA VAL A 9 4.86 -3.75 1.16
C VAL A 9 3.93 -2.80 0.43
N LEU A 10 2.91 -3.33 -0.25
CA LEU A 10 2.02 -2.59 -1.11
C LEU A 10 0.58 -2.59 -0.61
N LEU A 11 -0.01 -1.41 -0.48
CA LEU A 11 -1.45 -1.20 -0.40
C LEU A 11 -1.91 -0.35 -1.61
N LEU A 12 -2.93 -0.83 -2.33
CA LEU A 12 -3.44 -0.15 -3.52
C LEU A 12 -4.73 0.61 -3.25
N LEU A 13 -4.89 1.73 -3.97
CA LEU A 13 -6.14 2.44 -4.14
C LEU A 13 -6.74 2.21 -5.52
N ALA A 14 -8.06 2.17 -5.60
CA ALA A 14 -8.83 2.35 -6.82
C ALA A 14 -9.50 3.73 -6.79
N GLY A 15 -9.16 4.58 -7.76
CA GLY A 15 -9.81 5.89 -7.93
C GLY A 15 -11.00 5.82 -8.90
N PRO A 16 -11.95 6.77 -8.83
CA PRO A 16 -12.93 6.95 -9.90
C PRO A 16 -12.22 7.25 -11.23
N VAL A 17 -12.74 6.69 -12.33
CA VAL A 17 -12.20 6.94 -13.67
C VAL A 17 -12.49 8.40 -14.04
N PRO A 18 -11.48 9.21 -14.44
CA PRO A 18 -11.75 10.54 -14.98
C PRO A 18 -12.61 10.38 -16.24
N ALA A 19 -13.82 10.95 -16.22
CA ALA A 19 -14.77 10.81 -17.30
C ALA A 19 -14.23 11.47 -18.58
N GLY A 20 -13.69 10.67 -19.49
CA GLY A 20 -13.38 11.10 -20.84
C GLY A 20 -14.67 11.61 -21.50
N GLU A 21 -14.59 12.75 -22.20
CA GLU A 21 -15.74 13.36 -22.85
C GLU A 21 -16.34 12.40 -23.91
N GLY A 22 -17.45 11.74 -23.56
CA GLY A 22 -18.22 10.99 -24.54
C GLY A 22 -19.05 9.84 -23.98
N ILE A 23 -20.36 9.98 -24.14
CA ILE A 23 -21.35 8.89 -24.24
C ILE A 23 -21.87 8.31 -22.90
N LEU A 24 -23.02 8.89 -22.50
CA LEU A 24 -24.14 8.34 -21.71
C LEU A 24 -24.02 8.28 -20.17
N GLY A 25 -24.82 9.14 -19.53
CA GLY A 25 -25.53 8.80 -18.29
C GLY A 25 -24.69 8.78 -17.01
N ALA A 26 -24.14 9.93 -16.61
CA ALA A 26 -23.61 10.11 -15.26
C ALA A 26 -24.75 10.12 -14.23
N ASP A 27 -25.05 8.96 -13.65
CA ASP A 27 -25.92 8.85 -12.48
C ASP A 27 -25.13 9.31 -11.25
N SER A 28 -25.38 10.55 -10.81
CA SER A 28 -24.61 11.19 -9.73
C SER A 28 -25.06 10.73 -8.34
N SER A 29 -24.90 9.44 -8.04
CA SER A 29 -24.87 8.88 -6.67
C SER A 29 -24.57 7.37 -6.66
N THR A 30 -23.45 6.95 -7.23
CA THR A 30 -22.96 5.56 -7.04
C THR A 30 -22.48 5.39 -5.60
N GLU A 31 -23.38 4.94 -4.72
CA GLU A 31 -23.10 4.61 -3.32
C GLU A 31 -21.88 3.68 -3.23
N MET A 32 -20.78 4.18 -2.67
CA MET A 32 -19.50 3.45 -2.64
C MET A 32 -19.59 2.30 -1.63
N LYS A 33 -19.73 1.08 -2.14
CA LYS A 33 -19.86 -0.13 -1.31
C LYS A 33 -18.56 -0.93 -1.28
N PRO A 34 -18.32 -1.70 -0.20
CA PRO A 34 -17.30 -2.74 -0.21
C PRO A 34 -17.59 -3.77 -1.29
N TYR A 35 -16.55 -4.27 -1.96
CA TYR A 35 -16.71 -5.29 -2.99
C TYR A 35 -15.50 -6.22 -3.10
N SER A 36 -15.77 -7.45 -3.54
CA SER A 36 -14.75 -8.46 -3.88
C SER A 36 -14.46 -8.41 -5.38
N GLU A 37 -13.19 -8.29 -5.75
CA GLU A 37 -12.72 -8.29 -7.12
C GLU A 37 -11.93 -9.56 -7.43
N LYS A 38 -12.53 -10.46 -8.22
CA LYS A 38 -11.81 -11.63 -8.72
C LYS A 38 -10.74 -11.22 -9.72
N ILE A 39 -9.48 -11.63 -9.49
CA ILE A 39 -8.37 -11.39 -10.41
C ILE A 39 -8.51 -12.32 -11.63
N PRO A 40 -8.71 -11.80 -12.86
CA PRO A 40 -8.91 -12.63 -14.04
C PRO A 40 -7.75 -13.58 -14.33
N GLY A 41 -8.07 -14.81 -14.72
CA GLY A 41 -7.10 -15.89 -14.90
C GLY A 41 -6.73 -16.65 -13.62
N SER A 42 -7.26 -16.26 -12.45
CA SER A 42 -6.95 -16.91 -11.17
C SER A 42 -8.19 -17.35 -10.38
N ALA A 43 -7.96 -18.00 -9.25
CA ALA A 43 -8.97 -18.27 -8.21
C ALA A 43 -8.96 -17.23 -7.07
N LEU A 44 -8.08 -16.24 -7.11
CA LEU A 44 -7.91 -15.23 -6.06
C LEU A 44 -8.84 -14.04 -6.28
N SER A 45 -9.20 -13.38 -5.18
CA SER A 45 -9.92 -12.11 -5.16
C SER A 45 -9.21 -11.11 -4.25
N ILE A 46 -9.47 -9.83 -4.49
CA ILE A 46 -9.07 -8.70 -3.65
C ILE A 46 -10.33 -8.07 -3.05
N GLU A 47 -10.35 -7.86 -1.74
CA GLU A 47 -11.43 -7.14 -1.08
C GLU A 47 -11.11 -5.64 -1.05
N TRP A 48 -12.07 -4.81 -1.48
CA TRP A 48 -11.96 -3.36 -1.54
C TRP A 48 -12.91 -2.71 -0.55
N VAL A 49 -12.39 -1.78 0.24
CA VAL A 49 -13.10 -0.98 1.26
C VAL A 49 -13.29 0.44 0.73
N PRO A 50 -14.52 1.00 0.74
CA PRO A 50 -14.75 2.40 0.40
C PRO A 50 -14.28 3.29 1.55
N ILE A 51 -13.54 4.35 1.25
CA ILE A 51 -13.15 5.35 2.24
C ILE A 51 -14.17 6.50 2.18
N PRO A 52 -14.87 6.84 3.29
CA PRO A 52 -16.08 7.66 3.27
C PRO A 52 -15.81 9.17 3.16
N VAL A 53 -14.91 9.57 2.26
CA VAL A 53 -14.44 10.95 2.13
C VAL A 53 -15.58 11.87 1.69
N GLY A 54 -15.85 12.93 2.45
CA GLY A 54 -16.95 13.86 2.19
C GLY A 54 -18.32 13.43 2.72
N GLU A 55 -18.42 12.27 3.39
CA GLU A 55 -19.65 11.84 4.07
C GLU A 55 -19.86 12.58 5.41
N GLU A 56 -21.02 12.38 6.05
CA GLU A 56 -21.33 13.01 7.34
C GLU A 56 -20.36 12.52 8.43
N GLY A 57 -19.61 13.45 9.02
CA GLY A 57 -18.55 13.17 10.00
C GLY A 57 -17.14 12.99 9.39
N TYR A 58 -17.02 12.88 8.07
CA TYR A 58 -15.77 12.55 7.38
C TYR A 58 -15.42 13.62 6.33
N PRO A 59 -14.79 14.74 6.71
CA PRO A 59 -14.58 15.87 5.79
C PRO A 59 -13.61 15.50 4.65
N SER A 60 -13.83 16.09 3.46
CA SER A 60 -12.93 15.98 2.31
C SER A 60 -11.70 16.89 2.40
N THR A 61 -11.61 17.75 3.41
CA THR A 61 -10.39 18.52 3.72
C THR A 61 -9.99 18.25 5.16
N VAL A 62 -8.82 17.64 5.35
CA VAL A 62 -8.27 17.22 6.64
C VAL A 62 -6.97 17.92 6.97
N THR A 63 -6.55 17.77 8.22
CA THR A 63 -5.21 18.11 8.69
C THR A 63 -4.36 16.84 8.63
N ILE A 64 -3.16 16.93 8.07
CA ILE A 64 -2.19 15.82 7.92
C ILE A 64 -0.95 16.13 8.77
N GLY A 65 -0.38 15.09 9.38
CA GLY A 65 0.75 15.16 10.29
C GLY A 65 0.38 15.32 11.76
N SER A 66 1.39 15.19 12.62
CA SER A 66 1.24 15.15 14.07
C SER A 66 1.36 16.55 14.69
N PRO A 67 0.46 16.96 15.61
CA PRO A 67 0.51 18.26 16.27
C PRO A 67 1.72 18.38 17.21
N ALA A 68 2.27 19.60 17.36
CA ALA A 68 3.56 19.84 18.03
C ALA A 68 3.64 19.44 19.53
N GLY A 69 2.50 19.11 20.17
CA GLY A 69 2.44 18.62 21.55
C GLY A 69 2.20 17.11 21.69
N GLU A 70 2.11 16.36 20.57
CA GLU A 70 1.87 14.92 20.58
C GLU A 70 3.07 14.13 21.13
N VAL A 71 2.79 13.12 21.94
CA VAL A 71 3.82 12.28 22.56
C VAL A 71 4.33 11.28 21.53
N GLY A 72 5.65 11.21 21.34
CA GLY A 72 6.29 10.29 20.40
C GLY A 72 6.59 10.89 19.02
N ARG A 73 5.93 12.02 18.66
CA ARG A 73 6.09 12.74 17.40
C ARG A 73 7.56 13.03 17.04
N LEU A 74 7.94 12.69 15.80
CA LEU A 74 9.24 13.02 15.20
C LEU A 74 9.30 14.45 14.61
N GLU A 75 10.50 14.89 14.18
CA GLU A 75 10.70 16.26 13.66
C GLU A 75 10.05 16.51 12.30
N ASP A 76 9.96 15.47 11.46
CA ASP A 76 9.49 15.50 10.08
C ASP A 76 7.98 15.23 9.92
N GLU A 77 7.30 14.72 10.94
CA GLU A 77 5.83 14.61 11.05
C GLU A 77 5.11 15.99 11.16
N GLY A 78 5.74 17.09 10.74
CA GLY A 78 5.12 18.40 10.75
C GLY A 78 6.03 19.56 10.34
N PRO A 79 5.52 20.81 10.39
CA PRO A 79 4.22 21.22 10.90
C PRO A 79 3.04 20.64 10.10
N THR A 80 1.89 20.49 10.76
CA THR A 80 0.67 19.98 10.15
C THR A 80 0.20 20.87 8.99
N PHE A 81 -0.24 20.27 7.88
CA PHE A 81 -0.79 20.99 6.73
C PHE A 81 -2.20 20.51 6.39
N ARG A 82 -2.88 21.16 5.44
CA ARG A 82 -4.22 20.75 5.00
C ARG A 82 -4.15 19.95 3.71
N ALA A 83 -4.84 18.83 3.62
CA ALA A 83 -4.99 18.06 2.39
C ALA A 83 -6.46 17.96 2.00
N GLN A 84 -6.76 18.19 0.73
CA GLN A 84 -8.03 17.86 0.10
C GLN A 84 -7.92 16.46 -0.52
N ILE A 85 -8.86 15.59 -0.15
CA ILE A 85 -8.89 14.18 -0.53
C ILE A 85 -10.24 13.93 -1.22
N GLU A 86 -10.22 13.15 -2.29
CA GLU A 86 -11.43 12.69 -2.99
C GLU A 86 -11.84 11.29 -2.50
N PRO A 87 -13.10 10.84 -2.70
CA PRO A 87 -13.50 9.48 -2.35
C PRO A 87 -12.74 8.42 -3.17
N PHE A 88 -12.22 7.39 -2.51
CA PHE A 88 -11.52 6.27 -3.13
C PHE A 88 -11.85 4.93 -2.47
N TRP A 89 -11.54 3.82 -3.14
CA TRP A 89 -11.48 2.51 -2.49
C TRP A 89 -10.03 2.15 -2.17
N MET A 90 -9.81 1.53 -1.01
CA MET A 90 -8.53 1.00 -0.57
C MET A 90 -8.62 -0.52 -0.48
N MET A 91 -7.53 -1.24 -0.72
CA MET A 91 -7.49 -2.67 -0.42
C MET A 91 -7.73 -2.90 1.07
N LYS A 92 -8.50 -3.95 1.42
CA LYS A 92 -8.85 -4.26 2.81
C LYS A 92 -7.63 -4.59 3.70
N CYS A 93 -6.65 -5.22 3.09
CA CYS A 93 -5.37 -5.63 3.66
C CYS A 93 -4.28 -5.40 2.61
N GLU A 94 -3.02 -5.50 3.03
CA GLU A 94 -1.85 -5.43 2.18
C GLU A 94 -1.86 -6.51 1.08
N VAL A 95 -1.19 -6.23 -0.05
CA VAL A 95 -1.03 -7.23 -1.12
C VAL A 95 -0.29 -8.44 -0.58
N THR A 96 -0.87 -9.63 -0.78
CA THR A 96 -0.26 -10.89 -0.34
C THR A 96 0.68 -11.48 -1.38
N TRP A 97 1.61 -12.32 -0.92
CA TRP A 97 2.46 -13.13 -1.78
C TRP A 97 1.67 -13.92 -2.83
N ASP A 98 0.54 -14.52 -2.45
CA ASP A 98 -0.30 -15.33 -3.34
C ASP A 98 -0.79 -14.54 -4.57
N VAL A 99 -1.10 -13.26 -4.37
CA VAL A 99 -1.53 -12.33 -5.42
C VAL A 99 -0.33 -11.81 -6.21
N PHE A 100 0.75 -11.41 -5.55
CA PHE A 100 1.94 -10.88 -6.20
C PHE A 100 2.67 -11.93 -7.06
N ASP A 101 2.59 -13.21 -6.69
CA ASP A 101 3.10 -14.33 -7.49
C ASP A 101 2.43 -14.46 -8.86
N LEU A 102 1.16 -14.05 -9.01
CA LEU A 102 0.50 -14.02 -10.31
C LEU A 102 1.18 -13.01 -11.24
N PHE A 103 1.50 -11.83 -10.73
CA PHE A 103 2.28 -10.82 -11.44
C PHE A 103 3.68 -11.34 -11.78
N ARG A 104 4.41 -11.90 -10.80
CA ARG A 104 5.76 -12.45 -11.00
C ARG A 104 5.79 -13.52 -12.10
N ARG A 105 4.85 -14.46 -12.11
CA ARG A 105 4.84 -15.56 -13.10
C ARG A 105 4.59 -15.08 -14.52
N GLU A 106 3.61 -14.18 -14.72
CA GLU A 106 3.39 -13.58 -16.04
C GLU A 106 4.54 -12.68 -16.48
N TYR A 107 5.16 -12.01 -15.51
CA TYR A 107 6.33 -11.18 -15.73
C TYR A 107 7.57 -11.99 -16.15
N SER A 108 7.84 -13.14 -15.53
CA SER A 108 8.88 -14.08 -15.96
C SER A 108 8.65 -14.57 -17.39
N LEU A 109 7.41 -14.93 -17.75
CA LEU A 109 7.08 -15.34 -19.12
C LEU A 109 7.36 -14.22 -20.14
N LEU A 110 7.13 -12.95 -19.78
CA LEU A 110 7.47 -11.80 -20.64
C LEU A 110 8.98 -11.57 -20.73
N GLN A 111 9.76 -11.89 -19.68
CA GLN A 111 11.22 -11.87 -19.74
C GLN A 111 11.78 -13.01 -20.61
N ASP A 112 11.23 -14.22 -20.52
CA ASP A 112 11.65 -15.36 -21.37
C ASP A 112 11.35 -15.11 -22.86
N LEU A 113 10.34 -14.28 -23.15
CA LEU A 113 10.00 -13.81 -24.50
C LEU A 113 10.79 -12.57 -24.95
N ARG A 114 11.71 -12.05 -24.13
CA ARG A 114 12.52 -10.88 -24.48
C ARG A 114 13.56 -11.25 -25.53
N ILE A 115 13.37 -10.73 -26.74
CA ILE A 115 14.34 -10.83 -27.83
C ILE A 115 15.67 -10.19 -27.36
N PRO A 116 16.82 -10.90 -27.47
CA PRO A 116 18.15 -10.34 -27.21
C PRO A 116 18.40 -9.06 -28.02
N GLY A 117 19.11 -8.09 -27.43
CA GLY A 117 19.28 -6.77 -28.06
C GLY A 117 20.03 -6.78 -29.41
N ASP A 118 20.77 -7.85 -29.66
CA ASP A 118 21.49 -8.18 -30.89
C ASP A 118 20.64 -8.89 -31.96
N GLU A 119 19.46 -9.41 -31.58
CA GLU A 119 18.48 -10.03 -32.49
C GLU A 119 17.35 -9.06 -32.92
N ILE A 120 17.35 -7.82 -32.43
CA ILE A 120 16.36 -6.80 -32.79
C ILE A 120 16.65 -6.27 -34.21
N GLU A 121 15.83 -6.64 -35.20
CA GLU A 121 15.81 -5.95 -36.49
C GLU A 121 15.47 -4.46 -36.28
N THR A 122 16.33 -3.57 -36.76
CA THR A 122 16.26 -2.11 -36.54
C THR A 122 15.16 -1.39 -37.34
N SER A 123 14.13 -2.12 -37.76
CA SER A 123 12.94 -1.56 -38.41
C SER A 123 12.06 -0.86 -37.36
N PRO A 124 11.70 0.42 -37.54
CA PRO A 124 10.98 1.19 -36.51
C PRO A 124 9.53 0.72 -36.35
N TRP A 125 8.92 1.12 -35.21
CA TRP A 125 7.49 1.02 -34.83
C TRP A 125 7.04 -0.11 -33.88
N ILE A 126 7.91 -1.03 -33.46
CA ILE A 126 7.66 -1.77 -32.21
C ILE A 126 8.32 -0.99 -31.07
N ASP A 127 7.50 -0.23 -30.35
CA ASP A 127 7.91 0.42 -29.10
C ASP A 127 8.19 -0.68 -28.07
N ALA A 128 9.38 -0.65 -27.48
CA ALA A 128 9.83 -1.71 -26.59
C ALA A 128 9.00 -1.68 -25.31
N VAL A 129 8.21 -2.74 -25.07
CA VAL A 129 7.48 -2.89 -23.79
C VAL A 129 8.53 -2.94 -22.68
N SER A 130 8.69 -1.85 -21.93
CA SER A 130 9.64 -1.79 -20.81
C SER A 130 9.32 -2.85 -19.77
N ILE A 131 10.21 -3.84 -19.61
CA ILE A 131 10.06 -4.98 -18.69
C ILE A 131 10.83 -4.67 -17.38
N PRO A 132 10.16 -4.32 -16.25
CA PRO A 132 10.69 -3.76 -14.99
C PRO A 132 12.06 -4.08 -14.34
N THR A 133 12.90 -5.02 -14.81
CA THR A 133 13.92 -5.75 -14.01
C THR A 133 13.31 -6.79 -13.03
N PRO A 134 13.86 -8.02 -12.89
CA PRO A 134 13.40 -8.96 -11.87
C PRO A 134 13.76 -8.48 -10.46
N LEU A 135 13.05 -8.99 -9.45
CA LEU A 135 13.43 -8.80 -8.05
C LEU A 135 14.83 -9.38 -7.80
N TRP A 136 15.56 -8.84 -6.83
CA TRP A 136 16.88 -9.32 -6.43
C TRP A 136 16.77 -10.61 -5.61
N GLU A 137 16.14 -11.64 -6.18
CA GLU A 137 15.82 -12.92 -5.53
C GLU A 137 17.02 -13.58 -4.83
N GLN A 138 18.24 -13.31 -5.31
CA GLN A 138 19.48 -13.82 -4.76
C GLN A 138 19.85 -13.20 -3.39
N ASP A 139 19.47 -11.95 -3.15
CA ASP A 139 19.62 -11.25 -1.86
C ASP A 139 18.34 -11.37 -0.99
N SER A 140 17.16 -11.48 -1.62
CA SER A 140 15.87 -11.72 -0.96
C SER A 140 15.75 -13.11 -0.34
N ALA A 141 16.23 -14.16 -1.01
CA ALA A 141 15.99 -15.54 -0.56
C ALA A 141 16.55 -15.85 0.85
N PRO A 142 17.75 -15.39 1.25
CA PRO A 142 18.22 -15.53 2.64
C PRO A 142 17.38 -14.77 3.67
N ILE A 143 16.80 -13.63 3.28
CA ILE A 143 15.97 -12.79 4.14
C ILE A 143 14.60 -13.44 4.38
N LEU A 144 14.00 -14.00 3.32
CA LEU A 144 12.69 -14.62 3.35
C LEU A 144 12.72 -16.08 3.84
N GLN A 145 13.91 -16.66 4.04
CA GLN A 145 14.06 -18.04 4.51
C GLN A 145 13.51 -18.19 5.94
N GLY A 146 12.52 -19.07 6.10
CA GLY A 146 11.82 -19.27 7.38
C GLY A 146 10.65 -18.30 7.61
N LEU A 147 10.43 -17.33 6.72
CA LEU A 147 9.29 -16.40 6.80
C LEU A 147 8.12 -16.90 5.96
N GLY A 148 6.93 -16.34 6.22
CA GLY A 148 5.73 -16.65 5.46
C GLY A 148 5.74 -16.02 4.07
N THR A 149 5.74 -16.85 3.02
CA THR A 149 5.73 -16.40 1.60
C THR A 149 4.54 -16.95 0.80
N SER A 150 3.51 -17.47 1.47
CA SER A 150 2.27 -17.95 0.84
C SER A 150 1.14 -18.16 1.86
N GLY A 151 -0.11 -18.20 1.41
CA GLY A 151 -1.28 -18.48 2.24
C GLY A 151 -1.68 -17.32 3.14
N GLY A 152 -1.70 -16.10 2.59
CA GLY A 152 -2.19 -14.88 3.24
C GLY A 152 -1.13 -14.00 3.91
N PHE A 153 0.16 -14.23 3.66
CA PHE A 153 1.22 -13.34 4.15
C PHE A 153 1.46 -12.15 3.20
N PRO A 154 1.77 -10.95 3.73
CA PRO A 154 2.06 -9.74 2.95
C PRO A 154 3.32 -9.89 2.09
N VAL A 155 3.32 -9.29 0.89
CA VAL A 155 4.48 -9.32 -0.02
C VAL A 155 5.56 -8.32 0.39
N VAL A 156 6.56 -8.81 1.12
CA VAL A 156 7.74 -8.04 1.57
C VAL A 156 8.89 -8.06 0.57
N ASP A 157 9.88 -7.21 0.84
CA ASP A 157 11.13 -7.09 0.06
C ASP A 157 10.91 -6.69 -1.41
N ILE A 158 10.00 -5.73 -1.61
CA ILE A 158 9.74 -5.10 -2.90
C ILE A 158 10.10 -3.61 -2.87
N SER A 159 10.56 -3.07 -4.00
CA SER A 159 10.76 -1.63 -4.16
C SER A 159 9.45 -0.90 -4.45
N GLN A 160 9.36 0.39 -4.13
CA GLN A 160 8.26 1.26 -4.54
C GLN A 160 7.98 1.15 -6.06
N PHE A 161 9.04 1.06 -6.87
CA PHE A 161 8.90 0.86 -8.32
C PHE A 161 8.20 -0.47 -8.65
N ALA A 162 8.62 -1.59 -8.06
CA ALA A 162 7.94 -2.88 -8.25
C ALA A 162 6.46 -2.81 -7.83
N ALA A 163 6.16 -2.08 -6.75
CA ALA A 163 4.80 -1.85 -6.28
C ALA A 163 3.94 -1.05 -7.29
N MET A 164 4.49 0.02 -7.89
CA MET A 164 3.84 0.76 -8.98
C MET A 164 3.63 -0.09 -10.25
N GLN A 165 4.58 -0.98 -10.58
CA GLN A 165 4.43 -1.87 -11.74
C GLN A 165 3.38 -2.95 -11.50
N PHE A 166 3.27 -3.47 -10.26
CA PHE A 166 2.17 -4.32 -9.86
C PHE A 166 0.82 -3.60 -9.95
N SER A 167 0.70 -2.34 -9.49
CA SER A 167 -0.56 -1.58 -9.61
C SER A 167 -0.99 -1.42 -11.06
N LYS A 168 -0.04 -1.14 -11.96
CA LYS A 168 -0.26 -1.06 -13.41
C LYS A 168 -0.67 -2.40 -14.02
N TRP A 169 -0.03 -3.50 -13.63
CA TRP A 169 -0.43 -4.85 -14.07
C TRP A 169 -1.84 -5.20 -13.61
N LEU A 170 -2.16 -4.98 -12.33
CA LEU A 170 -3.48 -5.27 -11.79
C LEU A 170 -4.55 -4.38 -12.43
N SER A 171 -4.24 -3.11 -12.70
CA SER A 171 -5.12 -2.20 -13.46
C SER A 171 -5.49 -2.77 -14.83
N LEU A 172 -4.49 -3.28 -15.57
CA LEU A 172 -4.69 -3.91 -16.87
C LEU A 172 -5.47 -5.24 -16.78
N LYS A 173 -5.38 -5.95 -15.65
CA LYS A 173 -6.13 -7.18 -15.39
C LYS A 173 -7.60 -6.92 -15.09
N THR A 174 -7.89 -5.95 -14.23
CA THR A 174 -9.26 -5.69 -13.73
C THR A 174 -10.03 -4.69 -14.60
N GLY A 175 -9.32 -3.92 -15.44
CA GLY A 175 -9.90 -2.83 -16.23
C GLY A 175 -10.17 -1.56 -15.42
N LYS A 176 -9.66 -1.47 -14.19
CA LYS A 176 -9.80 -0.31 -13.29
C LYS A 176 -8.48 0.43 -13.17
N PHE A 177 -8.53 1.70 -12.78
CA PHE A 177 -7.32 2.48 -12.50
C PHE A 177 -6.88 2.27 -11.04
N LEU A 178 -5.76 1.56 -10.86
CA LEU A 178 -5.19 1.22 -9.55
C LEU A 178 -3.79 1.82 -9.37
N ARG A 179 -3.54 2.43 -8.21
CA ARG A 179 -2.27 3.11 -7.87
C ARG A 179 -1.90 2.93 -6.40
N LEU A 180 -0.70 3.37 -6.03
CA LEU A 180 -0.35 3.58 -4.63
C LEU A 180 -1.23 4.67 -4.02
N ALA A 181 -1.49 4.58 -2.72
CA ALA A 181 -2.02 5.71 -1.95
C ALA A 181 -1.02 6.85 -1.92
N THR A 182 -1.48 8.10 -1.90
CA THR A 182 -0.65 9.20 -1.41
C THR A 182 -0.48 9.09 0.11
N GLU A 183 0.55 9.71 0.66
CA GLU A 183 0.79 9.77 2.11
C GLU A 183 -0.43 10.33 2.86
N ALA A 184 -1.06 11.38 2.30
CA ALA A 184 -2.27 11.99 2.87
C ALA A 184 -3.50 11.06 2.83
N GLU A 185 -3.69 10.29 1.76
CA GLU A 185 -4.77 9.29 1.68
C GLU A 185 -4.55 8.12 2.64
N TRP A 186 -3.30 7.71 2.81
CA TRP A 186 -2.92 6.67 3.76
C TRP A 186 -3.14 7.12 5.21
N GLU A 187 -2.69 8.32 5.59
CA GLU A 187 -2.93 8.87 6.94
C GLU A 187 -4.43 9.08 7.20
N TYR A 188 -5.21 9.52 6.21
CA TYR A 188 -6.67 9.62 6.33
C TYR A 188 -7.32 8.26 6.62
N ALA A 189 -6.91 7.22 5.88
CA ALA A 189 -7.33 5.83 6.08
C ALA A 189 -6.94 5.30 7.47
N ALA A 190 -5.73 5.64 7.94
CA ALA A 190 -5.25 5.26 9.26
C ALA A 190 -6.02 5.93 10.39
N ARG A 191 -6.24 7.25 10.32
CA ARG A 191 -6.95 8.02 11.35
C ARG A 191 -8.42 7.64 11.48
N ALA A 192 -9.05 7.09 10.44
CA ALA A 192 -10.44 6.62 10.42
C ALA A 192 -11.47 7.65 10.97
N GLY A 193 -11.22 8.96 10.78
CA GLY A 193 -12.04 10.06 11.27
C GLY A 193 -11.69 10.58 12.68
N THR A 194 -10.56 10.18 13.26
CA THR A 194 -10.06 10.69 14.55
C THR A 194 -8.90 11.67 14.40
N ASP A 195 -8.73 12.55 15.39
CA ASP A 195 -7.60 13.49 15.51
C ASP A 195 -6.58 13.03 16.60
N THR A 196 -6.63 11.76 17.01
CA THR A 196 -5.73 11.13 17.99
C THR A 196 -4.53 10.42 17.32
N PRO A 197 -3.49 10.01 18.07
CA PRO A 197 -2.35 9.26 17.51
C PRO A 197 -2.77 7.95 16.83
N TRP A 198 -3.76 7.26 17.41
CA TRP A 198 -4.40 6.08 16.83
C TRP A 198 -5.91 6.26 16.72
N PHE A 199 -6.58 5.54 15.81
CA PHE A 199 -8.05 5.57 15.67
C PHE A 199 -8.80 5.05 16.90
N PHE A 200 -8.12 4.31 17.77
CA PHE A 200 -8.67 3.81 19.04
C PHE A 200 -8.37 4.74 20.24
N GLY A 201 -7.57 5.80 20.05
CA GLY A 201 -7.25 6.79 21.08
C GLY A 201 -5.76 7.09 21.20
N ASP A 202 -5.30 7.30 22.43
CA ASP A 202 -3.93 7.64 22.83
C ASP A 202 -3.29 6.61 23.79
N ASP A 203 -3.97 5.49 24.06
CA ASP A 203 -3.44 4.39 24.89
C ASP A 203 -2.69 3.36 24.04
N ALA A 204 -1.38 3.27 24.23
CA ALA A 204 -0.54 2.31 23.52
C ALA A 204 -0.79 0.84 23.92
N GLU A 205 -1.43 0.57 25.07
CA GLU A 205 -1.81 -0.80 25.47
C GLU A 205 -2.87 -1.40 24.54
N ASP A 206 -3.67 -0.57 23.84
CA ASP A 206 -4.65 -1.06 22.87
C ASP A 206 -4.05 -1.50 21.53
N LEU A 207 -2.79 -1.12 21.23
CA LEU A 207 -2.15 -1.38 19.93
C LEU A 207 -2.04 -2.88 19.59
N GLU A 208 -1.85 -3.75 20.58
CA GLU A 208 -1.78 -5.22 20.38
C GLU A 208 -3.04 -5.85 19.79
N LYS A 209 -4.18 -5.13 19.87
CA LYS A 209 -5.49 -5.60 19.36
C LYS A 209 -5.62 -5.34 17.86
N PHE A 210 -4.83 -4.42 17.31
CA PHE A 210 -4.98 -3.87 15.96
C PHE A 210 -3.72 -4.00 15.09
N ALA A 211 -2.54 -4.21 15.69
CA ALA A 211 -1.26 -4.24 14.99
C ALA A 211 -0.32 -5.36 15.45
N TRP A 212 0.39 -5.95 14.49
CA TRP A 212 1.56 -6.77 14.75
C TRP A 212 2.81 -5.89 14.84
N PHE A 213 3.55 -5.97 15.93
CA PHE A 213 4.80 -5.27 16.14
C PHE A 213 5.80 -6.18 16.87
N PHE A 214 7.02 -5.69 17.13
CA PHE A 214 8.12 -6.54 17.58
C PHE A 214 7.76 -7.41 18.80
N ASP A 215 7.17 -6.82 19.84
CA ASP A 215 6.93 -7.52 21.12
C ASP A 215 5.80 -8.56 21.07
N ASN A 216 4.84 -8.46 20.14
CA ASN A 216 3.74 -9.43 19.99
C ASN A 216 3.90 -10.39 18.80
N SER A 217 4.94 -10.25 17.98
CA SER A 217 5.12 -11.00 16.72
C SER A 217 6.18 -12.11 16.78
N ALA A 218 6.44 -12.65 17.97
CA ALA A 218 7.41 -13.73 18.19
C ALA A 218 7.02 -15.05 17.48
N TYR A 219 7.96 -15.64 16.74
CA TYR A 219 7.87 -16.96 16.10
C TYR A 219 8.22 -18.09 17.10
N ASP A 220 7.82 -19.32 16.78
CA ASP A 220 8.22 -20.53 17.55
C ASP A 220 9.73 -20.82 17.47
N ASP A 221 10.37 -20.37 16.38
CA ASP A 221 11.81 -20.45 16.16
C ASP A 221 12.47 -19.10 16.53
N PRO A 222 13.33 -19.05 17.57
CA PRO A 222 13.97 -17.81 18.01
C PRO A 222 15.02 -17.28 17.02
N ASP A 223 15.50 -18.12 16.09
CA ASP A 223 16.45 -17.72 15.04
C ASP A 223 15.73 -17.29 13.75
N ALA A 224 14.39 -17.34 13.70
CA ALA A 224 13.58 -16.84 12.58
C ALA A 224 13.37 -15.31 12.64
N GLY A 225 12.82 -14.74 11.56
CA GLY A 225 12.83 -13.28 11.34
C GLY A 225 14.18 -12.82 10.78
N TYR A 226 14.21 -11.69 10.08
CA TYR A 226 15.49 -11.03 9.75
C TYR A 226 15.77 -9.92 10.78
N PRO A 227 16.98 -9.78 11.34
CA PRO A 227 18.20 -10.60 11.18
C PRO A 227 18.38 -11.68 12.27
N GLY A 228 17.42 -12.59 12.45
CA GLY A 228 17.43 -13.63 13.49
C GLY A 228 17.04 -13.10 14.87
N LEU A 229 15.90 -12.39 14.95
CA LEU A 229 15.40 -11.76 16.19
C LEU A 229 14.21 -12.51 16.83
N GLY A 230 13.82 -13.66 16.26
CA GLY A 230 12.70 -14.46 16.73
C GLY A 230 11.33 -13.83 16.48
N ALA A 231 11.22 -12.78 15.67
CA ALA A 231 9.99 -12.02 15.44
C ALA A 231 9.86 -11.54 13.98
N GLY A 232 8.64 -11.21 13.53
CA GLY A 232 8.42 -10.73 12.17
C GLY A 232 6.96 -10.71 11.74
N TYR A 233 6.72 -10.35 10.47
CA TYR A 233 5.37 -10.16 9.93
C TYR A 233 4.49 -11.44 9.99
N ARG A 234 3.18 -11.22 9.94
CA ARG A 234 2.12 -12.22 10.11
C ARG A 234 1.20 -12.27 8.88
N LYS A 235 0.21 -13.17 8.91
CA LYS A 235 -0.83 -13.20 7.88
C LYS A 235 -1.71 -11.97 8.04
N VAL A 236 -2.02 -11.34 6.91
CA VAL A 236 -2.87 -10.14 6.87
C VAL A 236 -4.28 -10.45 7.38
N GLY A 237 -4.93 -9.44 7.95
CA GLY A 237 -6.31 -9.51 8.43
C GLY A 237 -6.53 -10.40 9.66
N THR A 238 -5.48 -10.64 10.46
CA THR A 238 -5.56 -11.54 11.63
C THR A 238 -5.87 -10.84 12.95
N LEU A 239 -5.63 -9.53 13.05
CA LEU A 239 -6.04 -8.68 14.17
C LEU A 239 -7.29 -7.84 13.81
N LEU A 240 -7.79 -7.06 14.77
CA LEU A 240 -8.99 -6.25 14.57
C LEU A 240 -8.76 -5.16 13.51
N ALA A 241 -9.80 -4.87 12.74
CA ALA A 241 -9.80 -3.77 11.78
C ALA A 241 -10.07 -2.42 12.44
N ASN A 242 -9.74 -1.35 11.73
CA ASN A 242 -10.24 0.00 12.00
C ASN A 242 -11.77 0.09 11.76
N PRO A 243 -12.44 1.20 12.15
CA PRO A 243 -13.89 1.38 11.97
C PRO A 243 -14.41 1.24 10.54
N TRP A 244 -13.55 1.37 9.52
CA TRP A 244 -13.91 1.25 8.11
C TRP A 244 -13.69 -0.17 7.55
N GLY A 245 -13.01 -1.06 8.30
CA GLY A 245 -12.76 -2.45 7.92
C GLY A 245 -11.38 -2.72 7.33
N LEU A 246 -10.46 -1.75 7.37
CA LEU A 246 -9.04 -1.92 7.02
C LEU A 246 -8.31 -2.62 8.17
N HIS A 247 -7.44 -3.57 7.86
CA HIS A 247 -6.61 -4.25 8.87
C HIS A 247 -5.15 -3.80 8.80
N ASP A 248 -4.38 -4.13 9.85
CA ASP A 248 -2.92 -4.08 9.92
C ASP A 248 -2.25 -2.69 9.77
N ILE A 249 -3.01 -1.62 9.49
CA ILE A 249 -2.55 -0.24 9.21
C ILE A 249 -1.46 0.31 10.17
N TYR A 250 -1.41 -0.10 11.44
CA TYR A 250 -0.40 0.37 12.41
C TYR A 250 0.77 -0.62 12.65
N GLY A 251 0.91 -1.65 11.84
CA GLY A 251 1.96 -2.65 12.02
C GLY A 251 2.01 -3.67 10.90
N ASN A 252 2.37 -4.91 11.24
CA ASN A 252 2.70 -6.01 10.35
C ASN A 252 3.92 -5.75 9.46
N VAL A 253 3.85 -4.75 8.59
CA VAL A 253 4.83 -4.36 7.57
C VAL A 253 4.72 -2.87 7.27
N ALA A 254 5.79 -2.23 6.78
CA ALA A 254 5.67 -0.86 6.26
C ALA A 254 4.95 -0.87 4.90
N GLU A 255 4.29 0.23 4.52
CA GLU A 255 3.55 0.32 3.25
C GLU A 255 4.08 1.43 2.33
N TRP A 256 4.21 1.11 1.03
CA TRP A 256 4.66 2.04 0.00
C TRP A 256 3.53 2.98 -0.45
N VAL A 257 3.68 4.25 -0.12
CA VAL A 257 2.91 5.37 -0.70
C VAL A 257 3.54 5.87 -2.00
N LEU A 258 2.80 6.70 -2.74
CA LEU A 258 3.21 7.33 -4.00
C LEU A 258 4.27 8.42 -3.81
N ASP A 259 4.22 9.09 -2.67
CA ASP A 259 5.06 10.25 -2.34
C ASP A 259 6.53 9.86 -2.13
N GLY A 260 7.43 10.80 -2.47
CA GLY A 260 8.86 10.66 -2.24
C GLY A 260 9.26 11.32 -0.92
N TYR A 261 9.92 10.56 -0.03
CA TYR A 261 10.34 11.06 1.28
C TYR A 261 11.25 12.30 1.20
N SER A 262 11.00 13.27 2.07
CA SER A 262 11.93 14.36 2.39
C SER A 262 11.63 14.94 3.77
N GLU A 263 12.64 15.01 4.64
CA GLU A 263 12.63 15.60 6.00
C GLU A 263 11.99 17.01 6.11
N ASN A 264 11.84 17.71 4.97
CA ASN A 264 11.31 19.06 4.90
C ASN A 264 10.04 19.17 4.05
N SER A 265 9.38 18.06 3.69
CA SER A 265 8.11 18.08 2.93
C SER A 265 7.01 18.85 3.69
N TYR A 266 6.73 18.48 4.93
CA TYR A 266 5.71 19.13 5.77
C TYR A 266 6.01 20.62 5.98
N LYS A 267 7.27 20.99 6.26
CA LYS A 267 7.73 22.39 6.38
C LYS A 267 7.52 23.20 5.07
N LYS A 268 7.59 22.57 3.90
CA LYS A 268 7.26 23.23 2.62
C LYS A 268 5.75 23.36 2.38
N LEU A 269 4.93 22.58 3.08
CA LEU A 269 3.47 22.56 3.00
C LEU A 269 2.79 23.39 4.10
N GLU A 270 3.55 23.93 5.06
CA GLU A 270 3.05 24.79 6.14
C GLU A 270 2.14 25.91 5.60
N GLY A 271 0.94 26.01 6.16
CA GLY A 271 -0.06 27.02 5.77
C GLY A 271 -0.68 26.84 4.38
N LYS A 272 -0.41 25.73 3.68
CA LYS A 272 -1.00 25.41 2.36
C LYS A 272 -2.08 24.35 2.48
N THR A 273 -2.97 24.35 1.48
CA THR A 273 -3.84 23.22 1.17
C THR A 273 -3.26 22.48 -0.03
N LEU A 274 -3.00 21.19 0.11
CA LEU A 274 -2.63 20.28 -0.96
C LEU A 274 -3.90 19.73 -1.61
N SER A 275 -3.96 19.71 -2.94
CA SER A 275 -5.07 19.19 -3.74
C SER A 275 -4.52 18.62 -5.05
N TRP A 276 -5.19 17.62 -5.59
CA TRP A 276 -4.73 16.82 -6.74
C TRP A 276 -5.63 17.03 -7.96
#